data_AF-A0A059A3K8-F1
#
_entry.id   AF-A0A059A3K8-F1
#
_cell.length_a   1.000
_cell.length_b   1.000
_cell.length_c   1.000
_cell.angle_alpha   90.00
_cell.angle_beta   90.00
_cell.angle_gamma   90.00
#
_symmetry.space_group_name_H-M   'P 1'
#
loop_
_entity.id
_entity.type
_entity.pdbx_description
1 polymer ?
#
loop_
_entity_poly.entity_id
_entity_poly.type
_entity_poly.pdbx_seq_one_letter_code
_entity_poly.pdbx_strand_id
1 'polypeptide(L)'
;MVSAIQEAQKDNVRSFNDYMLKVLEDDWQKEKRDFLQSLSRISLLPKTNIVDSGHGGARLPQIASTVSSPQVSSGPSGMEIVAVANKSILEKKASVYGGVVKDLNSARERGLPFKPATAFKGAYESLGINTSGGKSVSMQKIWHLIQALMDEDSVIRWNVSKKMSLVIGARRHLEWGHEKYIMDMIQSHPAQAALGGGVGNLQRIRAFLRIRLRDYGVLYFDVGDARRQPPVDTTWQQIYFCLRTGYYNEARDVACHPVLTEWINTGGMVSAETAATASEECEKLLRISDRVGRAAYDKKRLLLYAMISGSRRLVERLLRDLSALFTTIEDFLWFKLSAIREFPLGGSSAILSESSVPYSLEDLQAYLNKFAASYYTKNGKDPLVYPYILLLSVQFLPAILYLSKEAGDEGYNIDATHVAIVLADHGVLKEGTGAGSKFGVMDAYAEASSMIHQYGSSYLHLGDLSMALEYYAQAAAAVGGGRLSWTGRANADQQRQRSLMLKQLLMELLLRDGGICFYLVQEVQGKKVN
;
A
#
# COMPACT_ATOMS: atom_id res chain seq x y z
N MET A 1 12.90 37.17 -73.22
CA MET A 1 11.51 37.48 -72.81
C MET A 1 10.80 36.23 -72.25
N VAL A 2 10.85 35.07 -72.92
CA VAL A 2 10.21 33.82 -72.44
C VAL A 2 10.74 33.32 -71.08
N SER A 3 12.05 33.42 -70.82
CA SER A 3 12.66 32.99 -69.55
C SER A 3 12.19 33.80 -68.33
N ALA A 4 12.03 35.12 -68.48
CA ALA A 4 11.58 36.00 -67.40
C ALA A 4 10.10 35.78 -67.04
N ILE A 5 9.28 35.40 -68.03
CA ILE A 5 7.87 35.07 -67.83
C ILE A 5 7.72 33.74 -67.07
N GLN A 6 8.56 32.74 -67.38
CA GLN A 6 8.56 31.47 -66.66
C GLN A 6 9.04 31.61 -65.21
N GLU A 7 10.05 32.46 -64.98
CA GLU A 7 10.55 32.73 -63.63
C GLU A 7 9.51 33.48 -62.78
N ALA A 8 8.86 34.51 -63.36
CA ALA A 8 7.75 35.21 -62.70
C ALA A 8 6.55 34.29 -62.41
N GLN A 9 6.23 33.33 -63.29
CA GLN A 9 5.19 32.35 -63.01
C GLN A 9 5.57 31.41 -61.86
N LYS A 10 6.83 30.97 -61.80
CA LYS A 10 7.31 30.09 -60.73
C LYS A 10 7.31 30.81 -59.37
N ASP A 11 7.71 32.07 -59.35
CA ASP A 11 7.69 32.88 -58.14
C ASP A 11 6.27 33.19 -57.68
N ASN A 12 5.34 33.45 -58.59
CA ASN A 12 3.92 33.61 -58.26
C ASN A 12 3.31 32.34 -57.67
N VAL A 13 3.62 31.16 -58.20
CA VAL A 13 3.13 29.89 -57.65
C VAL A 13 3.70 29.63 -56.26
N ARG A 14 4.99 29.94 -56.04
CA ARG A 14 5.62 29.82 -54.72
C ARG A 14 4.99 30.79 -53.73
N SER A 15 4.84 32.06 -54.10
CA SER A 15 4.20 33.08 -53.25
C SER A 15 2.75 32.71 -52.91
N PHE A 16 2.01 32.13 -53.87
CA PHE A 16 0.66 31.66 -53.64
C PHE A 16 0.63 30.49 -52.64
N ASN A 17 1.51 29.51 -52.79
CA ASN A 17 1.59 28.38 -51.86
C ASN A 17 2.00 28.82 -50.46
N ASP A 18 2.97 29.72 -50.33
CA ASP A 18 3.41 30.26 -49.04
C ASP A 18 2.30 31.07 -48.37
N TYR A 19 1.56 31.85 -49.17
CA TYR A 19 0.38 32.58 -48.69
C TYR A 19 -0.72 31.62 -48.23
N MET A 20 -1.04 30.58 -49.01
CA MET A 20 -2.05 29.58 -48.65
C MET A 20 -1.68 28.81 -47.39
N LEU A 21 -0.40 28.41 -47.23
CA LEU A 21 0.11 27.79 -46.00
C LEU A 21 -0.06 28.70 -44.79
N LYS A 22 0.24 30.00 -44.96
CA LYS A 22 0.07 30.99 -43.91
C LYS A 22 -1.40 31.20 -43.53
N VAL A 23 -2.30 31.28 -44.51
CA VAL A 23 -3.74 31.39 -44.27
C VAL A 23 -4.27 30.16 -43.53
N LEU A 24 -3.85 28.96 -43.94
CA LEU A 24 -4.24 27.71 -43.25
C LEU A 24 -3.72 27.66 -41.82
N GLU A 25 -2.50 28.12 -41.55
CA GLU A 25 -1.96 28.21 -40.20
C GLU A 25 -2.73 29.26 -39.36
N ASP A 26 -3.03 30.42 -39.93
CA ASP A 26 -3.78 31.48 -39.25
C ASP A 26 -5.22 31.05 -38.91
N ASP A 27 -5.90 30.37 -39.84
CA ASP A 27 -7.23 29.79 -39.65
C ASP A 27 -7.20 28.66 -38.61
N TRP A 28 -6.18 27.80 -38.64
CA TRP A 28 -5.97 26.76 -37.63
C TRP A 28 -5.76 27.35 -36.24
N GLN A 29 -4.91 28.37 -36.11
CA GLN A 29 -4.68 29.04 -34.83
C GLN A 29 -5.95 29.75 -34.33
N LYS A 30 -6.79 30.24 -35.24
CA LYS A 30 -8.09 30.81 -34.89
C LYS A 30 -9.06 29.74 -34.39
N GLU A 31 -9.23 28.62 -35.09
CA GLU A 31 -10.09 27.52 -34.63
C GLU A 31 -9.61 26.94 -33.29
N LYS A 32 -8.29 26.76 -33.11
CA LYS A 32 -7.70 26.36 -31.84
C LYS A 32 -8.07 27.31 -30.71
N ARG A 33 -7.98 28.64 -30.94
CA ARG A 33 -8.37 29.65 -29.94
C ARG A 33 -9.87 29.60 -29.65
N ASP A 34 -10.71 29.49 -30.68
CA ASP A 34 -12.16 29.46 -30.55
C ASP A 34 -12.63 28.20 -29.81
N PHE A 35 -12.00 27.05 -30.09
CA PHE A 35 -12.22 25.81 -29.35
C PHE A 35 -11.83 25.95 -27.86
N LEU A 36 -10.65 26.48 -27.55
CA LEU A 36 -10.23 26.72 -26.16
C LEU A 36 -11.12 27.74 -25.44
N GLN A 37 -11.62 28.76 -26.14
CA GLN A 37 -12.60 29.70 -25.60
C GLN A 37 -13.96 29.05 -25.34
N SER A 38 -14.40 28.13 -26.19
CA SER A 38 -15.64 27.39 -25.99
C SER A 38 -15.59 26.52 -24.72
N LEU A 39 -14.43 25.92 -24.42
CA LEU A 39 -14.20 25.11 -23.22
C LEU A 39 -14.19 25.95 -21.92
N SER A 40 -13.67 27.18 -21.97
CA SER A 40 -13.65 28.08 -20.80
C SER A 40 -15.02 28.68 -20.48
N ARG A 41 -15.91 28.87 -21.46
CA ARG A 41 -17.28 29.39 -21.26
C ARG A 41 -18.22 28.42 -20.55
N ILE A 42 -17.94 27.12 -20.58
CA ILE A 42 -18.74 26.10 -19.86
C ILE A 42 -18.40 26.08 -18.35
N SER A 43 -17.37 26.81 -17.91
CA SER A 43 -16.86 26.82 -16.53
C SER A 43 -17.40 27.95 -15.63
N LEU A 44 -18.38 28.75 -16.06
CA LEU A 44 -18.84 29.91 -15.30
C LEU A 44 -20.13 29.63 -14.50
N LEU A 45 -19.97 29.27 -13.21
CA LEU A 45 -20.81 29.63 -12.06
C LEU A 45 -20.20 29.08 -10.74
N PRO A 46 -20.38 29.75 -9.59
CA PRO A 46 -19.46 30.76 -9.07
C PRO A 46 -18.47 30.22 -8.01
N LYS A 47 -17.26 30.81 -8.02
CA LYS A 47 -16.23 30.65 -6.98
C LYS A 47 -16.60 31.50 -5.76
N THR A 48 -16.67 30.88 -4.59
CA THR A 48 -16.64 31.55 -3.29
C THR A 48 -15.21 31.96 -2.96
N ASN A 49 -15.04 33.23 -2.56
CA ASN A 49 -13.77 33.88 -2.28
C ASN A 49 -13.07 33.28 -1.06
N ILE A 50 -11.80 32.92 -1.20
CA ILE A 50 -10.85 32.83 -0.07
C ILE A 50 -9.62 33.65 -0.45
N VAL A 51 -9.31 34.57 0.45
CA VAL A 51 -8.28 35.61 0.38
C VAL A 51 -6.89 34.99 0.58
N ASP A 52 -5.99 35.26 -0.36
CA ASP A 52 -4.56 34.98 -0.27
C ASP A 52 -3.85 36.03 0.59
N SER A 53 -2.99 35.57 1.49
CA SER A 53 -1.97 36.39 2.13
C SER A 53 -0.62 35.66 2.19
N GLY A 54 0.22 35.94 1.18
CA GLY A 54 1.58 36.45 1.38
C GLY A 54 2.74 35.49 1.73
N HIS A 55 3.67 35.43 0.77
CA HIS A 55 5.14 35.48 0.89
C HIS A 55 5.98 34.22 1.20
N GLY A 56 7.01 34.02 0.35
CA GLY A 56 8.29 33.39 0.73
C GLY A 56 8.88 32.46 -0.33
N GLY A 57 9.76 32.97 -1.19
CA GLY A 57 10.44 32.19 -2.24
C GLY A 57 11.70 31.44 -1.78
N ALA A 58 12.12 30.45 -2.57
CA ALA A 58 13.51 30.00 -2.71
C ALA A 58 13.69 29.21 -4.02
N ARG A 59 14.88 29.36 -4.62
CA ARG A 59 15.29 29.01 -5.99
C ARG A 59 15.48 27.51 -6.24
N LEU A 60 15.26 27.08 -7.49
CA LEU A 60 15.76 25.83 -8.08
C LEU A 60 16.98 26.11 -8.98
N PRO A 61 17.98 25.19 -9.09
CA PRO A 61 19.17 25.38 -9.92
C PRO A 61 18.94 24.94 -11.38
N GLN A 62 19.45 25.75 -12.32
CA GLN A 62 19.54 25.47 -13.75
C GLN A 62 20.57 24.36 -14.04
N ILE A 63 20.19 23.39 -14.87
CA ILE A 63 21.12 22.50 -15.58
C ILE A 63 20.97 22.80 -17.07
N ALA A 64 22.10 23.13 -17.71
CA ALA A 64 22.19 23.55 -19.10
C ALA A 64 22.08 22.36 -20.08
N SER A 65 21.33 22.59 -21.15
CA SER A 65 21.12 21.69 -22.28
C SER A 65 22.27 21.82 -23.28
N THR A 66 22.88 20.70 -23.68
CA THR A 66 23.68 20.63 -24.91
C THR A 66 22.93 19.82 -25.96
N VAL A 67 22.75 20.45 -27.12
CA VAL A 67 21.98 19.97 -28.26
C VAL A 67 22.87 19.12 -29.15
N SER A 68 22.37 17.97 -29.62
CA SER A 68 22.91 17.27 -30.79
C SER A 68 21.77 16.52 -31.49
N SER A 69 21.48 16.91 -32.73
CA SER A 69 20.47 16.30 -33.62
C SER A 69 21.13 15.32 -34.62
N PRO A 70 20.35 14.46 -35.30
CA PRO A 70 20.71 13.05 -35.53
C PRO A 70 21.21 12.74 -36.95
N GLN A 71 21.83 11.57 -37.11
CA GLN A 71 22.07 10.90 -38.40
C GLN A 71 21.50 9.49 -38.36
N VAL A 72 20.75 9.14 -39.41
CA VAL A 72 19.98 7.91 -39.61
C VAL A 72 20.87 6.84 -40.25
N SER A 73 20.82 5.59 -39.77
CA SER A 73 21.06 4.42 -40.63
C SER A 73 20.27 3.21 -40.13
N SER A 74 19.71 2.46 -41.09
CA SER A 74 18.77 1.36 -40.94
C SER A 74 19.46 -0.01 -41.09
N GLY A 75 19.13 -0.96 -40.20
CA GLY A 75 19.49 -2.39 -40.32
C GLY A 75 19.13 -3.21 -39.07
N PRO A 76 18.63 -4.47 -39.16
CA PRO A 76 17.79 -5.08 -38.13
C PRO A 76 18.49 -6.00 -37.11
N SER A 77 17.82 -6.11 -35.95
CA SER A 77 17.82 -7.17 -34.92
C SER A 77 19.14 -7.66 -34.33
N GLY A 78 19.36 -7.29 -33.07
CA GLY A 78 20.40 -7.81 -32.17
C GLY A 78 20.60 -6.94 -30.93
N MET A 79 20.16 -5.68 -30.99
CA MET A 79 20.41 -4.66 -29.96
C MET A 79 19.39 -4.63 -28.82
N GLU A 80 18.22 -5.26 -28.99
CA GLU A 80 17.11 -5.18 -28.01
C GLU A 80 17.41 -5.97 -26.73
N ILE A 81 18.19 -7.05 -26.81
CA ILE A 81 18.63 -7.84 -25.65
C ILE A 81 19.73 -7.12 -24.87
N VAL A 82 20.56 -6.30 -25.54
CA VAL A 82 21.69 -5.59 -24.92
C VAL A 82 21.25 -4.25 -24.30
N ALA A 83 20.21 -3.60 -24.83
CA ALA A 83 19.72 -2.31 -24.33
C ALA A 83 18.98 -2.41 -22.97
N VAL A 84 18.45 -3.59 -22.61
CA VAL A 84 17.77 -3.80 -21.31
C VAL A 84 18.76 -3.87 -20.15
N ALA A 85 20.02 -4.27 -20.41
CA ALA A 85 21.04 -4.44 -19.38
C ALA A 85 21.49 -3.12 -18.73
N ASN A 86 21.47 -2.00 -19.47
CA ASN A 86 22.05 -0.72 -19.05
C ASN A 86 21.05 0.32 -18.51
N LYS A 87 19.77 -0.02 -18.35
CA LYS A 87 18.78 0.91 -17.77
C LYS A 87 18.96 1.07 -16.27
N SER A 88 18.85 2.30 -15.77
CA SER A 88 18.88 2.58 -14.33
C SER A 88 17.73 1.85 -13.61
N ILE A 89 17.85 1.62 -12.30
CA ILE A 89 16.78 1.00 -11.49
C ILE A 89 15.47 1.82 -11.63
N LEU A 90 15.59 3.15 -11.70
CA LEU A 90 14.48 4.07 -11.85
C LEU A 90 13.75 3.85 -13.19
N GLU A 91 14.48 3.76 -14.30
CA GLU A 91 13.91 3.51 -15.63
C GLU A 91 13.25 2.14 -15.71
N LYS A 92 13.86 1.11 -15.11
CA LYS A 92 13.30 -0.24 -15.07
C LYS A 92 11.97 -0.25 -14.32
N LYS A 93 11.92 0.37 -13.13
CA LYS A 93 10.67 0.54 -12.34
C LYS A 93 9.61 1.32 -13.12
N ALA A 94 9.97 2.47 -13.66
CA ALA A 94 9.08 3.32 -14.44
C ALA A 94 8.46 2.56 -15.62
N SER A 95 9.27 1.76 -16.33
CA SER A 95 8.82 0.95 -17.46
C SER A 95 7.82 -0.14 -17.05
N VAL A 96 8.15 -0.96 -16.04
CA VAL A 96 7.27 -2.09 -15.66
C VAL A 96 5.98 -1.61 -15.01
N TYR A 97 6.07 -0.56 -14.18
CA TYR A 97 4.89 0.01 -13.54
C TYR A 97 4.01 0.77 -14.53
N GLY A 98 4.59 1.48 -15.49
CA GLY A 98 3.84 2.13 -16.57
C GLY A 98 3.01 1.13 -17.39
N GLY A 99 3.54 -0.07 -17.63
CA GLY A 99 2.79 -1.18 -18.23
C GLY A 99 1.57 -1.57 -17.41
N VAL A 100 1.73 -1.76 -16.09
CA VAL A 100 0.63 -2.09 -15.18
C VAL A 100 -0.43 -0.99 -15.15
N VAL A 101 -0.05 0.29 -15.20
CA VAL A 101 -1.00 1.42 -15.25
C VAL A 101 -1.86 1.37 -16.52
N LYS A 102 -1.25 1.10 -17.68
CA LYS A 102 -1.99 0.93 -18.95
C LYS A 102 -2.99 -0.22 -18.87
N ASP A 103 -2.57 -1.35 -18.32
CA ASP A 103 -3.44 -2.52 -18.16
C ASP A 103 -4.58 -2.25 -17.18
N LEU A 104 -4.30 -1.55 -16.08
CA LEU A 104 -5.30 -1.10 -15.11
C LEU A 104 -6.33 -0.19 -15.77
N ASN A 105 -5.90 0.88 -16.45
CA ASN A 105 -6.78 1.81 -17.15
C ASN A 105 -7.65 1.10 -18.19
N SER A 106 -7.01 0.26 -19.02
CA SER A 106 -7.68 -0.54 -20.03
C SER A 106 -8.74 -1.49 -19.44
N ALA A 107 -8.44 -2.13 -18.32
CA ALA A 107 -9.40 -2.99 -17.64
C ALA A 107 -10.55 -2.18 -17.02
N ARG A 108 -10.26 -1.02 -16.42
CA ARG A 108 -11.26 -0.15 -15.80
C ARG A 108 -12.20 0.47 -16.84
N GLU A 109 -11.68 0.92 -17.98
CA GLU A 109 -12.47 1.41 -19.12
C GLU A 109 -13.46 0.34 -19.62
N ARG A 110 -13.01 -0.92 -19.73
CA ARG A 110 -13.85 -2.05 -20.14
C ARG A 110 -14.73 -2.64 -19.03
N GLY A 111 -14.69 -2.08 -17.82
CA GLY A 111 -15.42 -2.61 -16.66
C GLY A 111 -14.97 -4.00 -16.19
N LEU A 112 -13.74 -4.43 -16.56
CA LEU A 112 -13.19 -5.73 -16.20
C LEU A 112 -12.58 -5.74 -14.79
N PRO A 113 -12.61 -6.90 -14.10
CA PRO A 113 -11.88 -7.06 -12.84
C PRO A 113 -10.38 -6.92 -13.08
N PHE A 114 -9.70 -6.22 -12.17
CA PHE A 114 -8.25 -6.04 -12.18
C PHE A 114 -7.76 -5.92 -10.75
N LYS A 115 -6.63 -6.57 -10.46
CA LYS A 115 -6.00 -6.71 -9.14
C LYS A 115 -4.71 -5.88 -9.08
N PRO A 116 -4.79 -4.54 -8.90
CA PRO A 116 -3.63 -3.69 -9.05
C PRO A 116 -2.53 -3.96 -8.01
N ALA A 117 -2.86 -4.33 -6.77
CA ALA A 117 -1.81 -4.63 -5.78
C ALA A 117 -0.97 -5.84 -6.19
N THR A 118 -1.64 -6.90 -6.66
CA THR A 118 -1.02 -8.12 -7.18
C THR A 118 -0.19 -7.83 -8.45
N ALA A 119 -0.73 -7.03 -9.37
CA ALA A 119 -0.04 -6.69 -10.62
C ALA A 119 1.23 -5.87 -10.38
N PHE A 120 1.19 -4.83 -9.53
CA PHE A 120 2.38 -4.03 -9.21
C PHE A 120 3.43 -4.84 -8.45
N LYS A 121 3.01 -5.70 -7.51
CA LYS A 121 3.93 -6.63 -6.84
C LYS A 121 4.63 -7.53 -7.86
N GLY A 122 3.89 -8.18 -8.76
CA GLY A 122 4.46 -9.05 -9.79
C GLY A 122 5.40 -8.29 -10.74
N ALA A 123 5.05 -7.06 -11.10
CA ALA A 123 5.92 -6.18 -11.88
C ALA A 123 7.23 -5.86 -11.13
N TYR A 124 7.18 -5.56 -9.83
CA TYR A 124 8.38 -5.36 -9.03
C TYR A 124 9.24 -6.62 -8.93
N GLU A 125 8.64 -7.79 -8.72
CA GLU A 125 9.34 -9.09 -8.65
C GLU A 125 10.04 -9.43 -9.97
N SER A 126 9.44 -9.07 -11.11
CA SER A 126 10.03 -9.29 -12.44
C SER A 126 11.35 -8.54 -12.67
N LEU A 127 11.62 -7.50 -11.89
CA LEU A 127 12.86 -6.72 -11.99
C LEU A 127 14.09 -7.48 -11.46
N GLY A 128 13.89 -8.55 -10.67
CA GLY A 128 14.98 -9.33 -10.09
C GLY A 128 15.94 -8.50 -9.23
N ILE A 129 15.45 -7.42 -8.61
CA ILE A 129 16.27 -6.54 -7.77
C ILE A 129 16.63 -7.29 -6.49
N ASN A 130 17.85 -7.81 -6.43
CA ASN A 130 18.39 -8.42 -5.22
C ASN A 130 18.72 -7.32 -4.21
N THR A 131 17.92 -7.17 -3.16
CA THR A 131 18.26 -6.28 -2.04
C THR A 131 19.31 -6.96 -1.16
N SER A 132 20.58 -6.97 -1.59
CA SER A 132 21.71 -7.54 -0.84
C SER A 132 22.30 -6.56 0.19
N GLY A 133 21.46 -5.74 0.82
CA GLY A 133 21.87 -4.84 1.90
C GLY A 133 21.31 -5.33 3.22
N GLY A 134 22.04 -5.21 4.32
CA GLY A 134 21.59 -5.55 5.68
C GLY A 134 20.40 -4.73 6.22
N LYS A 135 19.54 -4.21 5.34
CA LYS A 135 18.24 -3.57 5.61
C LYS A 135 17.25 -4.65 6.05
N SER A 136 16.46 -4.36 7.08
CA SER A 136 15.48 -5.32 7.63
C SER A 136 14.17 -5.35 6.84
N VAL A 137 13.85 -4.29 6.11
CA VAL A 137 12.67 -4.18 5.27
C VAL A 137 13.07 -3.87 3.83
N SER A 138 12.50 -4.62 2.88
CA SER A 138 12.64 -4.39 1.45
C SER A 138 11.34 -3.86 0.84
N MET A 139 11.43 -3.24 -0.34
CA MET A 139 10.23 -2.86 -1.09
C MET A 139 9.39 -4.06 -1.51
N GLN A 140 10.01 -5.23 -1.73
CA GLN A 140 9.27 -6.48 -1.92
C GLN A 140 8.37 -6.77 -0.72
N LYS A 141 8.90 -6.68 0.51
CA LYS A 141 8.13 -6.86 1.74
C LYS A 141 6.96 -5.87 1.85
N ILE A 142 7.17 -4.62 1.42
CA ILE A 142 6.10 -3.60 1.36
C ILE A 142 5.02 -3.97 0.32
N TRP A 143 5.40 -4.42 -0.87
CA TRP A 143 4.42 -4.86 -1.87
C TRP A 143 3.61 -6.08 -1.44
N HIS A 144 4.25 -7.06 -0.76
CA HIS A 144 3.52 -8.16 -0.12
C HIS A 144 2.54 -7.66 0.95
N LEU A 145 2.93 -6.66 1.74
CA LEU A 145 2.02 -6.05 2.72
C LEU A 145 0.84 -5.37 2.03
N ILE A 146 1.07 -4.59 0.98
CA ILE A 146 -0.02 -3.93 0.24
C ILE A 146 -0.96 -4.96 -0.38
N GLN A 147 -0.44 -6.04 -0.96
CA GLN A 147 -1.26 -7.15 -1.46
C GLN A 147 -2.14 -7.74 -0.34
N ALA A 148 -1.55 -8.03 0.83
CA ALA A 148 -2.28 -8.57 1.97
C ALA A 148 -3.32 -7.60 2.54
N LEU A 149 -3.03 -6.30 2.55
CA LEU A 149 -3.97 -5.26 2.97
C LEU A 149 -5.18 -5.16 2.04
N MET A 150 -4.97 -5.28 0.72
CA MET A 150 -6.05 -5.18 -0.26
C MET A 150 -6.89 -6.48 -0.35
N ASP A 151 -6.34 -7.61 0.09
CA ASP A 151 -6.99 -8.92 0.19
C ASP A 151 -7.69 -9.34 -1.13
N GLU A 152 -7.06 -9.00 -2.28
CA GLU A 152 -7.63 -9.15 -3.64
C GLU A 152 -7.92 -10.62 -4.04
N ASP A 153 -7.33 -11.58 -3.32
CA ASP A 153 -7.42 -13.02 -3.56
C ASP A 153 -8.35 -13.75 -2.57
N SER A 154 -8.91 -13.04 -1.59
CA SER A 154 -9.65 -13.70 -0.51
C SER A 154 -11.01 -14.20 -0.93
N VAL A 155 -11.20 -15.51 -0.75
CA VAL A 155 -12.49 -16.19 -0.88
C VAL A 155 -13.34 -15.95 0.38
N ILE A 156 -12.68 -15.70 1.53
CA ILE A 156 -13.33 -15.56 2.83
C ILE A 156 -13.68 -14.10 3.06
N ARG A 157 -14.96 -13.76 2.89
CA ARG A 157 -15.48 -12.45 3.28
C ARG A 157 -16.04 -12.50 4.69
N TRP A 158 -15.30 -11.91 5.62
CA TRP A 158 -15.82 -11.59 6.94
C TRP A 158 -16.81 -10.42 6.83
N ASN A 159 -17.91 -10.49 7.58
CA ASN A 159 -18.84 -9.37 7.70
C ASN A 159 -18.28 -8.33 8.69
N VAL A 160 -17.20 -7.65 8.28
CA VAL A 160 -16.49 -6.66 9.10
C VAL A 160 -16.37 -5.34 8.34
N SER A 161 -16.09 -4.27 9.07
CA SER A 161 -15.87 -2.98 8.44
C SER A 161 -14.65 -3.01 7.51
N LYS A 162 -14.59 -2.04 6.59
CA LYS A 162 -13.43 -1.87 5.70
C LYS A 162 -12.13 -1.65 6.49
N LYS A 163 -12.18 -0.89 7.58
CA LYS A 163 -11.06 -0.63 8.48
C LYS A 163 -10.57 -1.94 9.13
N MET A 164 -11.47 -2.78 9.63
CA MET A 164 -11.10 -4.06 10.21
C MET A 164 -10.53 -5.03 9.18
N SER A 165 -11.05 -5.06 7.94
CA SER A 165 -10.46 -5.87 6.86
C SER A 165 -8.98 -5.52 6.63
N LEU A 166 -8.62 -4.23 6.70
CA LEU A 166 -7.23 -3.78 6.59
C LEU A 166 -6.38 -4.25 7.78
N VAL A 167 -6.91 -4.20 9.00
CA VAL A 167 -6.24 -4.74 10.20
C VAL A 167 -5.98 -6.24 10.06
N ILE A 168 -6.95 -7.00 9.54
CA ILE A 168 -6.81 -8.44 9.27
C ILE A 168 -5.73 -8.68 8.22
N GLY A 169 -5.71 -7.90 7.13
CA GLY A 169 -4.68 -7.98 6.09
C GLY A 169 -3.27 -7.72 6.63
N ALA A 170 -3.11 -6.68 7.46
CA ALA A 170 -1.84 -6.39 8.14
C ALA A 170 -1.41 -7.54 9.07
N ARG A 171 -2.35 -8.13 9.81
CA ARG A 171 -2.08 -9.28 10.68
C ARG A 171 -1.63 -10.51 9.88
N ARG A 172 -2.33 -10.84 8.79
CA ARG A 172 -1.98 -11.95 7.88
C ARG A 172 -0.59 -11.79 7.26
N HIS A 173 -0.22 -10.57 6.89
CA HIS A 173 1.13 -10.29 6.41
C HIS A 173 2.19 -10.62 7.47
N LEU A 174 1.95 -10.23 8.72
CA LEU A 174 2.86 -10.52 9.83
C LEU A 174 2.89 -12.03 10.15
N GLU A 175 1.76 -12.72 10.03
CA GLU A 175 1.65 -14.18 10.21
C GLU A 175 2.50 -14.93 9.20
N TRP A 176 2.34 -14.61 7.91
CA TRP A 176 3.15 -15.17 6.83
C TRP A 176 4.65 -14.89 7.02
N GLY A 177 5.01 -13.68 7.44
CA GLY A 177 6.41 -13.34 7.75
C GLY A 177 7.00 -14.20 8.87
N HIS A 178 6.19 -14.57 9.86
CA HIS A 178 6.65 -15.42 10.97
C HIS A 178 6.68 -16.91 10.61
N GLU A 179 5.78 -17.36 9.74
CA GLU A 179 5.88 -18.70 9.13
C GLU A 179 7.24 -18.85 8.44
N LYS A 180 7.63 -17.88 7.61
CA LYS A 180 8.94 -17.91 6.95
C LYS A 180 10.09 -17.97 7.96
N TYR A 181 10.04 -17.16 9.01
CA TYR A 181 11.03 -17.20 10.09
C TYR A 181 11.11 -18.57 10.78
N ILE A 182 9.98 -19.20 11.08
CA ILE A 182 9.94 -20.54 11.67
C ILE A 182 10.61 -21.55 10.73
N MET A 183 10.30 -21.50 9.44
CA MET A 183 10.87 -22.39 8.45
C MET A 183 12.39 -22.19 8.31
N ASP A 184 12.86 -20.94 8.26
CA ASP A 184 14.29 -20.63 8.22
C ASP A 184 15.02 -21.12 9.48
N MET A 185 14.38 -21.04 10.66
CA MET A 185 14.94 -21.57 11.91
C MET A 185 15.04 -23.11 11.89
N ILE A 186 14.02 -23.79 11.38
CA ILE A 186 14.02 -25.25 11.23
C ILE A 186 15.13 -25.70 10.28
N GLN A 187 15.27 -25.02 9.13
CA GLN A 187 16.28 -25.33 8.12
C GLN A 187 17.70 -25.08 8.60
N SER A 188 17.91 -24.07 9.45
CA SER A 188 19.22 -23.78 10.06
C SER A 188 19.58 -24.73 11.21
N HIS A 189 18.61 -25.43 11.80
CA HIS A 189 18.82 -26.34 12.94
C HIS A 189 18.16 -27.72 12.73
N PRO A 190 18.43 -28.45 11.63
CA PRO A 190 17.66 -29.63 11.24
C PRO A 190 17.73 -30.76 12.27
N ALA A 191 18.91 -30.98 12.87
CA ALA A 191 19.12 -32.02 13.87
C ALA A 191 18.29 -31.78 15.16
N GLN A 192 18.14 -30.51 15.56
CA GLN A 192 17.36 -30.14 16.74
C GLN A 192 15.86 -30.13 16.45
N ALA A 193 15.48 -29.66 15.25
CA ALA A 193 14.11 -29.61 14.80
C ALA A 193 13.46 -31.00 14.77
N ALA A 194 14.25 -32.02 14.37
CA ALA A 194 13.81 -33.41 14.26
C ALA A 194 12.46 -33.54 13.52
N LEU A 195 12.27 -32.74 12.45
CA LEU A 195 11.01 -32.70 11.70
C LEU A 195 10.73 -34.03 10.98
N GLY A 196 11.79 -34.74 10.57
CA GLY A 196 11.69 -36.00 9.83
C GLY A 196 10.91 -35.84 8.53
N GLY A 197 10.10 -36.84 8.16
CA GLY A 197 9.19 -36.79 7.02
C GLY A 197 7.84 -36.11 7.30
N GLY A 198 7.69 -35.39 8.42
CA GLY A 198 6.43 -34.75 8.79
C GLY A 198 6.08 -33.57 7.88
N VAL A 199 4.96 -33.67 7.16
CA VAL A 199 4.50 -32.63 6.21
C VAL A 199 3.48 -31.63 6.78
N GLY A 200 2.96 -31.89 7.98
CA GLY A 200 1.90 -31.08 8.59
C GLY A 200 2.38 -29.78 9.26
N ASN A 201 1.56 -28.74 9.22
CA ASN A 201 1.82 -27.45 9.86
C ASN A 201 2.06 -27.57 11.37
N LEU A 202 1.26 -28.37 12.08
CA LEU A 202 1.45 -28.60 13.51
C LEU A 202 2.80 -29.27 13.81
N GLN A 203 3.29 -30.14 12.92
CA GLN A 203 4.62 -30.75 13.07
C GLN A 203 5.75 -29.73 12.86
N ARG A 204 5.57 -28.76 11.96
CA ARG A 204 6.49 -27.62 11.81
C ARG A 204 6.56 -26.80 13.11
N ILE A 205 5.40 -26.50 13.72
CA ILE A 205 5.36 -25.79 15.01
C ILE A 205 6.04 -26.60 16.13
N ARG A 206 5.81 -27.91 16.21
CA ARG A 206 6.48 -28.78 17.20
C ARG A 206 7.99 -28.83 16.98
N ALA A 207 8.45 -28.94 15.74
CA ALA A 207 9.86 -28.90 15.39
C ALA A 207 10.53 -27.59 15.81
N PHE A 208 9.85 -26.46 15.57
CA PHE A 208 10.29 -25.16 16.06
C PHE A 208 10.35 -25.06 17.58
N LEU A 209 9.35 -25.61 18.28
CA LEU A 209 9.34 -25.64 19.74
C LEU A 209 10.47 -26.50 20.32
N ARG A 210 10.88 -27.59 19.67
CA ARG A 210 12.06 -28.37 20.08
C ARG A 210 13.34 -27.54 20.07
N ILE A 211 13.50 -26.67 19.09
CA ILE A 211 14.64 -25.75 19.01
C ILE A 211 14.56 -24.73 20.16
N ARG A 212 13.40 -24.09 20.35
CA ARG A 212 13.23 -23.01 21.33
C ARG A 212 13.23 -23.44 22.79
N LEU A 213 12.73 -24.64 23.06
CA LEU A 213 12.52 -25.16 24.41
C LEU A 213 13.50 -26.30 24.74
N ARG A 214 14.60 -26.41 24.00
CA ARG A 214 15.62 -27.46 24.16
C ARG A 214 16.05 -27.65 25.62
N ASP A 215 16.23 -26.55 26.35
CA ASP A 215 16.76 -26.57 27.72
C ASP A 215 15.67 -26.75 28.80
N TYR A 216 14.40 -26.84 28.41
CA TYR A 216 13.26 -26.95 29.33
C TYR A 216 12.92 -28.41 29.68
N GLY A 217 13.55 -29.39 29.03
CA GLY A 217 13.31 -30.81 29.25
C GLY A 217 12.45 -31.44 28.17
N VAL A 218 11.81 -32.56 28.50
CA VAL A 218 11.02 -33.35 27.53
C VAL A 218 9.67 -32.67 27.31
N LEU A 219 9.37 -32.37 26.05
CA LEU A 219 8.11 -31.73 25.66
C LEU A 219 6.98 -32.75 25.61
N TYR A 220 5.77 -32.35 25.99
CA TYR A 220 4.59 -33.23 26.06
C TYR A 220 4.33 -34.06 24.78
N PHE A 221 4.57 -33.48 23.60
CA PHE A 221 4.36 -34.18 22.33
C PHE A 221 5.53 -35.11 21.92
N ASP A 222 6.61 -35.16 22.70
CA ASP A 222 7.77 -36.04 22.52
C ASP A 222 7.88 -37.10 23.64
N VAL A 223 6.82 -37.28 24.44
CA VAL A 223 6.79 -38.26 25.53
C VAL A 223 6.76 -39.68 24.99
N GLY A 224 7.67 -40.51 25.50
CA GLY A 224 7.55 -41.97 25.43
C GLY A 224 7.18 -42.54 26.81
N ASP A 225 6.68 -43.78 26.86
CA ASP A 225 6.02 -44.41 28.02
C ASP A 225 6.85 -44.52 29.32
N ALA A 226 8.14 -44.20 29.33
CA ALA A 226 9.03 -44.50 30.45
C ALA A 226 9.81 -43.27 30.96
N ARG A 227 9.22 -42.36 31.75
CA ARG A 227 9.99 -41.31 32.46
C ARG A 227 9.51 -40.96 33.88
N ARG A 228 10.47 -40.49 34.68
CA ARG A 228 10.39 -40.13 36.12
C ARG A 228 9.94 -38.68 36.41
N GLN A 229 9.87 -37.80 35.40
CA GLN A 229 9.45 -36.40 35.56
C GLN A 229 8.27 -36.09 34.64
N PRO A 230 7.31 -35.25 35.07
CA PRO A 230 6.20 -34.85 34.22
C PRO A 230 6.74 -34.05 33.03
N PRO A 231 6.23 -34.29 31.82
CA PRO A 231 6.64 -33.54 30.65
C PRO A 231 6.24 -32.08 30.73
N VAL A 232 6.94 -31.23 29.99
CA VAL A 232 6.59 -29.82 29.84
C VAL A 232 5.33 -29.71 28.99
N ASP A 233 4.24 -29.24 29.59
CA ASP A 233 3.03 -28.87 28.85
C ASP A 233 3.35 -27.71 27.90
N THR A 234 3.08 -27.93 26.61
CA THR A 234 3.34 -26.97 25.54
C THR A 234 2.07 -26.57 24.80
N THR A 235 0.90 -26.88 25.35
CA THR A 235 -0.41 -26.67 24.70
C THR A 235 -0.59 -25.21 24.29
N TRP A 236 -0.34 -24.26 25.19
CA TRP A 236 -0.52 -22.84 24.90
C TRP A 236 0.55 -22.25 23.99
N GLN A 237 1.76 -22.81 24.01
CA GLN A 237 2.86 -22.46 23.11
C GLN A 237 2.52 -22.92 21.68
N GLN A 238 2.01 -24.15 21.53
CA GLN A 238 1.54 -24.67 20.25
C GLN A 238 0.41 -23.80 19.69
N ILE A 239 -0.63 -23.50 20.49
CA ILE A 239 -1.73 -22.62 20.07
C ILE A 239 -1.21 -21.25 19.67
N TYR A 240 -0.38 -20.61 20.51
CA TYR A 240 0.15 -19.28 20.23
C TYR A 240 0.93 -19.24 18.91
N PHE A 241 1.84 -20.19 18.67
CA PHE A 241 2.64 -20.18 17.44
C PHE A 241 1.83 -20.62 16.22
N CYS A 242 0.80 -21.45 16.37
CA CYS A 242 -0.17 -21.70 15.30
C CYS A 242 -0.91 -20.42 14.91
N LEU A 243 -1.42 -19.64 15.87
CA LEU A 243 -2.05 -18.34 15.58
C LEU A 243 -1.05 -17.35 14.97
N ARG A 244 0.16 -17.27 15.52
CA ARG A 244 1.22 -16.35 15.07
C ARG A 244 1.68 -16.63 13.63
N THR A 245 1.41 -17.82 13.10
CA THR A 245 1.71 -18.23 11.71
C THR A 245 0.46 -18.31 10.82
N GLY A 246 -0.73 -18.06 11.36
CA GLY A 246 -1.99 -18.20 10.61
C GLY A 246 -2.47 -19.64 10.44
N TYR A 247 -1.84 -20.63 11.11
CA TYR A 247 -2.25 -22.04 11.15
C TYR A 247 -3.45 -22.24 12.07
N TYR A 248 -4.56 -21.59 11.74
CA TYR A 248 -5.71 -21.50 12.62
C TYR A 248 -6.45 -22.84 12.81
N ASN A 249 -6.41 -23.74 11.82
CA ASN A 249 -7.03 -25.05 11.94
C ASN A 249 -6.25 -25.92 12.93
N GLU A 250 -4.92 -25.90 12.83
CA GLU A 250 -4.02 -26.62 13.72
C GLU A 250 -4.12 -26.11 15.16
N ALA A 251 -4.35 -24.80 15.34
CA ALA A 251 -4.60 -24.23 16.66
C ALA A 251 -5.85 -24.84 17.33
N ARG A 252 -6.89 -25.18 16.55
CA ARG A 252 -8.12 -25.83 17.06
C ARG A 252 -7.91 -27.30 17.40
N ASP A 253 -7.10 -27.99 16.59
CA ASP A 253 -6.76 -29.39 16.80
C ASP A 253 -5.97 -29.62 18.10
N VAL A 254 -5.18 -28.61 18.52
CA VAL A 254 -4.42 -28.67 19.79
C VAL A 254 -5.36 -28.60 21.00
N ALA A 255 -6.34 -27.70 20.99
CA ALA A 255 -7.36 -27.62 22.05
C ALA A 255 -8.65 -26.93 21.56
N CYS A 256 -9.79 -27.54 21.83
CA CYS A 256 -11.10 -26.95 21.53
C CYS A 256 -11.52 -25.97 22.64
N HIS A 257 -11.11 -24.70 22.49
CA HIS A 257 -11.53 -23.61 23.38
C HIS A 257 -12.58 -22.73 22.67
N PRO A 258 -13.81 -22.58 23.22
CA PRO A 258 -14.88 -21.80 22.58
C PRO A 258 -14.47 -20.37 22.23
N VAL A 259 -13.78 -19.68 23.15
CA VAL A 259 -13.30 -18.30 22.97
C VAL A 259 -12.29 -18.18 21.81
N LEU A 260 -11.46 -19.20 21.61
CA LEU A 260 -10.48 -19.25 20.53
C LEU A 260 -11.16 -19.58 19.20
N THR A 261 -12.08 -20.54 19.21
CA THR A 261 -12.84 -20.95 18.02
C THR A 261 -13.61 -19.79 17.45
N GLU A 262 -14.28 -19.00 18.30
CA GLU A 262 -14.98 -17.77 17.89
C GLU A 262 -14.00 -16.75 17.30
N TRP A 263 -12.91 -16.43 18.00
CA TRP A 263 -11.91 -15.48 17.51
C TRP A 263 -11.39 -15.86 16.11
N ILE A 264 -11.14 -17.14 15.85
CA ILE A 264 -10.71 -17.60 14.52
C ILE A 264 -11.84 -17.47 13.49
N ASN A 265 -13.08 -17.85 13.86
CA ASN A 265 -14.26 -17.88 12.97
C ASN A 265 -14.79 -16.50 12.58
N THR A 266 -14.22 -15.43 13.09
CA THR A 266 -14.68 -14.06 12.86
C THR A 266 -13.55 -13.17 12.36
N GLY A 267 -12.39 -13.75 12.02
CA GLY A 267 -11.21 -12.98 11.62
C GLY A 267 -10.61 -12.17 12.77
N GLY A 268 -10.75 -12.62 14.00
CA GLY A 268 -10.18 -12.01 15.20
C GLY A 268 -11.10 -11.03 15.93
N MET A 269 -12.38 -11.04 15.60
CA MET A 269 -13.43 -10.36 16.35
C MET A 269 -14.04 -11.33 17.38
N VAL A 270 -14.68 -10.83 18.42
CA VAL A 270 -15.44 -11.69 19.35
C VAL A 270 -16.63 -10.92 19.88
N SER A 271 -17.66 -11.65 20.29
CA SER A 271 -18.79 -11.12 21.04
C SER A 271 -18.33 -10.46 22.35
N ALA A 272 -19.16 -9.55 22.87
CA ALA A 272 -18.89 -8.90 24.14
C ALA A 272 -18.80 -9.91 25.30
N GLU A 273 -19.57 -11.00 25.24
CA GLU A 273 -19.52 -12.09 26.21
C GLU A 273 -18.17 -12.80 26.18
N THR A 274 -17.73 -13.26 25.01
CA THR A 274 -16.42 -13.91 24.86
C THR A 274 -15.25 -13.00 25.25
N ALA A 275 -15.33 -11.71 24.92
CA ALA A 275 -14.34 -10.73 25.35
C ALA A 275 -14.30 -10.59 26.89
N ALA A 276 -15.47 -10.56 27.55
CA ALA A 276 -15.58 -10.48 29.00
C ALA A 276 -15.04 -11.75 29.68
N THR A 277 -15.41 -12.94 29.19
CA THR A 277 -14.86 -14.22 29.67
C THR A 277 -13.34 -14.26 29.56
N ALA A 278 -12.79 -13.84 28.41
CA ALA A 278 -11.35 -13.79 28.21
C ALA A 278 -10.66 -12.77 29.14
N SER A 279 -11.30 -11.63 29.40
CA SER A 279 -10.81 -10.62 30.33
C SER A 279 -10.74 -11.17 31.76
N GLU A 280 -11.79 -11.86 32.22
CA GLU A 280 -11.86 -12.45 33.55
C GLU A 280 -10.76 -13.52 33.76
N GLU A 281 -10.57 -14.40 32.79
CA GLU A 281 -9.50 -15.40 32.80
C GLU A 281 -8.11 -14.76 32.81
N CYS A 282 -7.90 -13.70 32.03
CA CYS A 282 -6.66 -12.93 32.02
C CYS A 282 -6.37 -12.32 33.40
N GLU A 283 -7.37 -11.69 34.04
CA GLU A 283 -7.23 -11.13 35.39
C GLU A 283 -6.94 -12.20 36.44
N LYS A 284 -7.62 -13.36 36.37
CA LYS A 284 -7.35 -14.50 37.27
C LYS A 284 -5.87 -14.92 37.18
N LEU A 285 -5.34 -15.08 35.96
CA LEU A 285 -3.93 -15.43 35.74
C LEU A 285 -2.97 -14.35 36.28
N LEU A 286 -3.30 -13.07 36.10
CA LEU A 286 -2.51 -11.96 36.65
C LEU A 286 -2.52 -11.95 38.20
N ARG A 287 -3.66 -12.23 38.84
CA ARG A 287 -3.74 -12.33 40.31
C ARG A 287 -2.89 -13.49 40.85
N ILE A 288 -2.82 -14.61 40.13
CA ILE A 288 -1.97 -15.75 40.48
C ILE A 288 -0.49 -15.38 40.33
N SER A 289 -0.13 -14.72 39.22
CA SER A 289 1.22 -14.19 38.96
C SER A 289 1.73 -13.32 40.12
N ASP A 290 0.89 -12.40 40.58
CA ASP A 290 1.26 -11.43 41.62
C ASP A 290 1.47 -12.11 42.99
N ARG A 291 0.86 -13.28 43.23
CA ARG A 291 0.94 -14.03 44.51
C ARG A 291 2.07 -15.05 44.57
N VAL A 292 2.37 -15.76 43.48
CA VAL A 292 3.26 -16.94 43.47
C VAL A 292 4.66 -16.61 42.92
N GLY A 293 4.91 -15.35 42.56
CA GLY A 293 6.12 -14.94 41.84
C GLY A 293 6.03 -15.25 40.35
N ARG A 294 6.79 -14.50 39.53
CA ARG A 294 6.63 -14.41 38.06
C ARG A 294 6.85 -15.71 37.26
N ALA A 295 7.17 -16.83 37.91
CA ALA A 295 7.61 -18.07 37.27
C ALA A 295 6.54 -19.16 37.11
N ALA A 296 5.33 -19.00 37.69
CA ALA A 296 4.39 -20.12 37.87
C ALA A 296 3.24 -20.23 36.83
N TYR A 297 3.14 -19.34 35.84
CA TYR A 297 2.03 -19.35 34.87
C TYR A 297 2.51 -19.28 33.42
N ASP A 298 1.72 -19.85 32.52
CA ASP A 298 2.00 -19.85 31.09
C ASP A 298 1.81 -18.46 30.49
N LYS A 299 2.92 -17.80 30.15
CA LYS A 299 2.92 -16.46 29.54
C LYS A 299 2.20 -16.44 28.18
N LYS A 300 2.22 -17.54 27.42
CA LYS A 300 1.50 -17.63 26.13
C LYS A 300 -0.01 -17.71 26.34
N ARG A 301 -0.45 -18.46 27.36
CA ARG A 301 -1.87 -18.45 27.78
C ARG A 301 -2.34 -17.04 28.11
N LEU A 302 -1.57 -16.30 28.91
CA LEU A 302 -1.91 -14.93 29.29
C LEU A 302 -1.99 -13.98 28.09
N LEU A 303 -1.03 -14.04 27.17
CA LEU A 303 -1.04 -13.25 25.94
C LEU A 303 -2.29 -13.53 25.10
N LEU A 304 -2.67 -14.80 24.95
CA LEU A 304 -3.84 -15.20 24.16
C LEU A 304 -5.14 -14.66 24.76
N TYR A 305 -5.33 -14.79 26.06
CA TYR A 305 -6.54 -14.25 26.70
C TYR A 305 -6.62 -12.73 26.64
N ALA A 306 -5.51 -12.02 26.78
CA ALA A 306 -5.52 -10.57 26.61
C ALA A 306 -5.74 -10.11 25.16
N MET A 307 -5.21 -10.86 24.20
CA MET A 307 -5.46 -10.63 22.78
C MET A 307 -6.94 -10.86 22.43
N ILE A 308 -7.56 -11.91 22.99
CA ILE A 308 -8.98 -12.23 22.77
C ILE A 308 -9.89 -11.25 23.53
N SER A 309 -9.52 -10.81 24.73
CA SER A 309 -10.32 -9.82 25.47
C SER A 309 -10.34 -8.46 24.79
N GLY A 310 -9.22 -8.08 24.15
CA GLY A 310 -9.10 -6.78 23.51
C GLY A 310 -9.21 -5.60 24.48
N SER A 311 -9.12 -5.83 25.80
CA SER A 311 -9.21 -4.77 26.82
C SER A 311 -7.97 -3.89 26.77
N ARG A 312 -8.16 -2.58 26.55
CA ARG A 312 -7.05 -1.60 26.49
C ARG A 312 -6.14 -1.69 27.71
N ARG A 313 -6.75 -1.73 28.91
CA ARG A 313 -6.02 -1.81 30.19
C ARG A 313 -5.17 -3.07 30.29
N LEU A 314 -5.71 -4.23 29.90
CA LEU A 314 -4.96 -5.50 29.95
C LEU A 314 -3.83 -5.52 28.93
N VAL A 315 -4.10 -5.08 27.70
CA VAL A 315 -3.10 -4.97 26.63
C VAL A 315 -1.95 -4.05 27.05
N GLU A 316 -2.23 -2.88 27.61
CA GLU A 316 -1.20 -1.93 28.08
C GLU A 316 -0.43 -2.46 29.29
N ARG A 317 -1.10 -3.09 30.25
CA ARG A 317 -0.44 -3.73 31.40
C ARG A 317 0.57 -4.78 30.94
N LEU A 318 0.19 -5.67 30.02
CA LEU A 318 1.08 -6.73 29.54
C LEU A 318 2.29 -6.19 28.80
N LEU A 319 2.13 -5.13 28.00
CA LEU A 319 3.26 -4.54 27.29
C LEU A 319 4.29 -3.90 28.23
N ARG A 320 3.82 -3.33 29.34
CA ARG A 320 4.69 -2.80 30.38
C ARG A 320 5.36 -3.91 31.18
N ASP A 321 4.60 -4.90 31.62
CA ASP A 321 5.06 -5.91 32.57
C ASP A 321 5.83 -7.06 31.90
N LEU A 322 5.58 -7.33 30.61
CA LEU A 322 6.16 -8.43 29.83
C LEU A 322 6.79 -7.96 28.50
N SER A 323 7.36 -6.75 28.46
CA SER A 323 8.01 -6.18 27.27
C SER A 323 9.04 -7.12 26.62
N ALA A 324 9.76 -7.90 27.44
CA ALA A 324 10.75 -8.87 26.99
C ALA A 324 10.18 -10.02 26.13
N LEU A 325 8.85 -10.21 26.08
CA LEU A 325 8.21 -11.20 25.21
C LEU A 325 8.15 -10.74 23.75
N PHE A 326 8.33 -9.45 23.48
CA PHE A 326 8.25 -8.85 22.15
C PHE A 326 9.64 -8.43 21.71
N THR A 327 10.42 -9.40 21.21
CA THR A 327 11.81 -9.17 20.78
C THR A 327 11.91 -8.44 19.44
N THR A 328 10.83 -8.43 18.65
CA THR A 328 10.75 -7.78 17.34
C THR A 328 9.57 -6.81 17.28
N ILE A 329 9.67 -5.80 16.42
CA ILE A 329 8.56 -4.87 16.17
C ILE A 329 7.38 -5.60 15.50
N GLU A 330 7.65 -6.61 14.68
CA GLU A 330 6.63 -7.45 14.07
C GLU A 330 5.80 -8.22 15.10
N ASP A 331 6.43 -8.80 16.13
CA ASP A 331 5.70 -9.51 17.19
C ASP A 331 4.88 -8.55 18.06
N PHE A 332 5.42 -7.36 18.34
CA PHE A 332 4.70 -6.29 19.01
C PHE A 332 3.46 -5.86 18.22
N LEU A 333 3.61 -5.57 16.92
CA LEU A 333 2.53 -5.13 16.05
C LEU A 333 1.49 -6.24 15.83
N TRP A 334 1.90 -7.49 15.63
CA TRP A 334 0.96 -8.61 15.46
C TRP A 334 0.07 -8.76 16.70
N PHE A 335 0.64 -8.68 17.90
CA PHE A 335 -0.14 -8.75 19.14
C PHE A 335 -1.14 -7.59 19.27
N LYS A 336 -0.68 -6.35 19.04
CA LYS A 336 -1.54 -5.16 19.09
C LYS A 336 -2.68 -5.24 18.08
N LEU A 337 -2.38 -5.56 16.82
CA LEU A 337 -3.36 -5.69 15.74
C LEU A 337 -4.39 -6.79 16.04
N SER A 338 -3.94 -7.90 16.63
CA SER A 338 -4.82 -9.01 17.04
C SER A 338 -5.78 -8.66 18.19
N ALA A 339 -5.40 -7.69 19.02
CA ALA A 339 -6.19 -7.19 20.14
C ALA A 339 -7.15 -6.05 19.76
N ILE A 340 -7.07 -5.49 18.55
CA ILE A 340 -7.94 -4.40 18.11
C ILE A 340 -9.40 -4.86 18.09
N ARG A 341 -10.30 -4.01 18.60
CA ARG A 341 -11.75 -4.16 18.48
C ARG A 341 -12.37 -2.87 17.97
N GLU A 342 -13.42 -3.01 17.17
CA GLU A 342 -14.21 -1.87 16.71
C GLU A 342 -15.37 -1.60 17.69
N PHE A 343 -15.64 -0.32 17.93
CA PHE A 343 -16.86 0.09 18.59
C PHE A 343 -18.02 -0.02 17.59
N PRO A 344 -19.16 -0.62 17.96
CA PRO A 344 -20.37 -0.50 17.16
C PRO A 344 -20.76 0.98 17.06
N LEU A 345 -20.68 1.57 15.85
CA LEU A 345 -21.25 2.89 15.59
C LEU A 345 -22.77 2.80 15.83
N GLY A 346 -23.23 3.22 17.01
CA GLY A 346 -24.65 3.19 17.39
C GLY A 346 -24.95 2.60 18.76
N GLY A 347 -23.97 1.99 19.44
CA GLY A 347 -24.11 1.67 20.86
C GLY A 347 -23.94 2.95 21.68
N SER A 348 -24.97 3.36 22.42
CA SER A 348 -24.85 4.45 23.39
C SER A 348 -23.58 4.26 24.21
N SER A 349 -22.78 5.31 24.33
CA SER A 349 -21.66 5.46 25.27
C SER A 349 -22.15 5.48 26.74
N ALA A 350 -23.11 4.62 27.06
CA ALA A 350 -23.66 4.44 28.38
C ALA A 350 -22.68 3.57 29.16
N ILE A 351 -21.81 4.23 29.91
CA ILE A 351 -21.15 3.71 31.12
C ILE A 351 -20.49 2.33 30.89
N LEU A 352 -19.58 2.23 29.93
CA LEU A 352 -18.58 1.17 30.01
C LEU A 352 -17.65 1.55 31.17
N SER A 353 -17.52 0.68 32.17
CA SER A 353 -16.47 0.82 33.18
C SER A 353 -15.11 0.94 32.48
N GLU A 354 -14.17 1.73 33.01
CA GLU A 354 -12.83 1.90 32.41
C GLU A 354 -12.12 0.55 32.11
N SER A 355 -12.47 -0.51 32.86
CA SER A 355 -12.01 -1.88 32.67
C SER A 355 -12.44 -2.54 31.35
N SER A 356 -13.50 -2.05 30.71
CA SER A 356 -14.17 -2.64 29.55
C SER A 356 -13.93 -1.86 28.25
N VAL A 357 -13.07 -0.82 28.27
CA VAL A 357 -12.75 -0.05 27.07
C VAL A 357 -11.90 -0.91 26.13
N PRO A 358 -12.37 -1.19 24.90
CA PRO A 358 -11.60 -1.95 23.94
C PRO A 358 -10.38 -1.16 23.43
N TYR A 359 -9.34 -1.89 23.06
CA TYR A 359 -8.18 -1.36 22.37
C TYR A 359 -8.54 -1.08 20.90
N SER A 360 -8.41 0.17 20.47
CA SER A 360 -8.74 0.59 19.10
C SER A 360 -7.50 0.71 18.21
N LEU A 361 -7.72 0.83 16.90
CA LEU A 361 -6.64 1.14 15.95
C LEU A 361 -6.04 2.53 16.23
N GLU A 362 -6.86 3.49 16.63
CA GLU A 362 -6.44 4.84 17.01
C GLU A 362 -5.46 4.80 18.19
N ASP A 363 -5.68 3.90 19.17
CA ASP A 363 -4.75 3.73 20.29
C ASP A 363 -3.36 3.25 19.82
N LEU A 364 -3.34 2.36 18.82
CA LEU A 364 -2.08 1.88 18.21
C LEU A 364 -1.38 3.00 17.45
N GLN A 365 -2.12 3.73 16.60
CA GLN A 365 -1.58 4.84 15.83
C GLN A 365 -1.05 5.95 16.75
N ALA A 366 -1.80 6.32 17.79
CA ALA A 366 -1.39 7.29 18.79
C ALA A 366 -0.13 6.86 19.55
N TYR A 367 0.01 5.56 19.85
CA TYR A 367 1.23 5.04 20.48
C TYR A 367 2.44 5.16 19.54
N LEU A 368 2.31 4.70 18.29
CA LEU A 368 3.42 4.68 17.32
C LEU A 368 3.89 6.08 16.96
N ASN A 369 2.96 7.05 16.89
CA ASN A 369 3.24 8.43 16.49
C ASN A 369 3.92 9.26 17.61
N LYS A 370 4.11 8.69 18.81
CA LYS A 370 4.96 9.31 19.85
C LYS A 370 6.44 9.32 19.46
N PHE A 371 6.84 8.42 18.58
CA PHE A 371 8.23 8.26 18.15
C PHE A 371 8.42 8.85 16.75
N ALA A 372 9.48 9.62 16.56
CA ALA A 372 9.84 10.17 15.26
C ALA A 372 10.33 9.08 14.28
N ALA A 373 10.30 9.36 12.97
CA ALA A 373 10.77 8.43 11.95
C ALA A 373 12.22 7.93 12.17
N SER A 374 13.09 8.79 12.70
CA SER A 374 14.49 8.45 13.02
C SER A 374 14.64 7.32 14.03
N TYR A 375 13.70 7.19 14.98
CA TYR A 375 13.65 6.12 15.96
C TYR A 375 13.54 4.74 15.29
N TYR A 376 12.70 4.65 14.25
CA TYR A 376 12.44 3.40 13.54
C TYR A 376 13.50 3.10 12.47
N THR A 377 13.97 4.12 11.76
CA THR A 377 14.87 3.97 10.60
C THR A 377 16.35 3.82 10.98
N LYS A 378 16.67 3.70 12.28
CA LYS A 378 18.06 3.71 12.79
C LYS A 378 18.82 4.93 12.26
N ASN A 379 18.20 6.12 12.34
CA ASN A 379 18.67 7.37 11.75
C ASN A 379 18.91 7.29 10.23
N GLY A 380 17.93 6.77 9.49
CA GLY A 380 17.95 6.70 8.01
C GLY A 380 18.72 5.53 7.40
N LYS A 381 19.36 4.67 8.21
CA LYS A 381 20.06 3.46 7.70
C LYS A 381 19.10 2.40 7.15
N ASP A 382 17.86 2.39 7.65
CA ASP A 382 16.82 1.46 7.23
C ASP A 382 15.52 2.24 6.93
N PRO A 383 15.48 2.99 5.82
CA PRO A 383 14.44 4.00 5.56
C PRO A 383 13.05 3.38 5.37
N LEU A 384 12.98 2.09 4.98
CA LEU A 384 11.71 1.40 4.69
C LEU A 384 10.99 0.91 5.95
N VAL A 385 11.65 0.88 7.11
CA VAL A 385 11.02 0.40 8.37
C VAL A 385 9.87 1.30 8.79
N TYR A 386 10.05 2.62 8.70
CA TYR A 386 9.01 3.57 9.10
C TYR A 386 7.73 3.50 8.23
N PRO A 387 7.80 3.58 6.89
CA PRO A 387 6.61 3.42 6.06
C PRO A 387 6.00 2.03 6.18
N TYR A 388 6.79 0.97 6.43
CA TYR A 388 6.27 -0.36 6.74
C TYR A 388 5.40 -0.38 8.01
N ILE A 389 5.86 0.26 9.09
CA ILE A 389 5.08 0.40 10.34
C ILE A 389 3.81 1.24 10.12
N LEU A 390 3.90 2.31 9.35
CA LEU A 390 2.74 3.14 9.00
C LEU A 390 1.71 2.34 8.20
N LEU A 391 2.12 1.56 7.20
CA LEU A 391 1.23 0.69 6.43
C LEU A 391 0.58 -0.40 7.29
N LEU A 392 1.35 -1.06 8.17
CA LEU A 392 0.83 -2.06 9.12
C LEU A 392 -0.21 -1.48 10.07
N SER A 393 -0.06 -0.20 10.44
CA SER A 393 -1.00 0.54 11.28
C SER A 393 -2.07 1.30 10.49
N VAL A 394 -2.21 1.02 9.19
CA VAL A 394 -3.24 1.59 8.29
C VAL A 394 -3.11 3.12 8.14
N GLN A 395 -1.92 3.69 8.37
CA GLN A 395 -1.61 5.11 8.21
C GLN A 395 -1.10 5.40 6.79
N PHE A 396 -1.98 5.25 5.80
CA PHE A 396 -1.62 5.26 4.37
C PHE A 396 -0.98 6.55 3.86
N LEU A 397 -1.65 7.69 4.05
CA LEU A 397 -1.15 8.97 3.53
C LEU A 397 0.23 9.34 4.11
N PRO A 398 0.46 9.26 5.44
CA PRO A 398 1.79 9.43 6.00
C PRO A 398 2.84 8.48 5.41
N ALA A 399 2.47 7.20 5.14
CA ALA A 399 3.40 6.22 4.58
C ALA A 399 3.84 6.59 3.16
N ILE A 400 2.89 6.94 2.27
CA ILE A 400 3.20 7.31 0.88
C ILE A 400 3.96 8.63 0.81
N LEU A 401 3.63 9.62 1.66
CA LEU A 401 4.36 10.90 1.72
C LEU A 401 5.77 10.75 2.27
N TYR A 402 5.99 9.79 3.17
CA TYR A 402 7.34 9.48 3.65
C TYR A 402 8.16 8.83 2.52
N LEU A 403 7.61 7.81 1.86
CA LEU A 403 8.28 7.12 0.74
C LEU A 403 8.59 8.06 -0.43
N SER A 404 7.71 9.03 -0.71
CA SER A 404 7.91 9.97 -1.83
C SER A 404 9.03 10.98 -1.60
N LYS A 405 9.32 11.30 -0.33
CA LYS A 405 10.38 12.24 0.06
C LYS A 405 11.74 11.58 0.21
N GLU A 406 11.79 10.25 0.34
CA GLU A 406 13.04 9.51 0.48
C GLU A 406 13.81 9.56 -0.85
N ALA A 407 14.70 10.55 -0.97
CA ALA A 407 15.51 10.78 -2.15
C ALA A 407 16.72 9.83 -2.14
N GLY A 408 16.74 8.90 -3.10
CA GLY A 408 17.87 8.01 -3.30
C GLY A 408 17.74 7.22 -4.61
N ASP A 409 18.84 6.56 -4.99
CA ASP A 409 18.96 5.82 -6.27
C ASP A 409 18.05 4.57 -6.34
N GLU A 410 17.40 4.23 -5.23
CA GLU A 410 16.46 3.13 -5.12
C GLU A 410 15.10 3.45 -5.74
N GLY A 411 14.79 4.72 -6.02
CA GLY A 411 13.55 5.12 -6.69
C GLY A 411 12.27 4.87 -5.88
N TYR A 412 12.30 5.06 -4.56
CA TYR A 412 11.12 4.86 -3.69
C TYR A 412 9.98 5.84 -3.96
N ASN A 413 10.28 7.01 -4.52
CA ASN A 413 9.28 7.95 -5.01
C ASN A 413 8.42 7.36 -6.14
N ILE A 414 9.03 6.58 -7.02
CA ILE A 414 8.31 5.84 -8.07
C ILE A 414 7.38 4.83 -7.41
N ASP A 415 7.88 4.06 -6.43
CA ASP A 415 7.03 3.11 -5.70
C ASP A 415 5.87 3.83 -5.00
N ALA A 416 6.13 4.95 -4.31
CA ALA A 416 5.12 5.72 -3.58
C ALA A 416 3.94 6.15 -4.46
N THR A 417 4.20 6.62 -5.68
CA THR A 417 3.16 6.97 -6.66
C THR A 417 2.28 5.78 -6.99
N HIS A 418 2.88 4.61 -7.24
CA HIS A 418 2.13 3.42 -7.63
C HIS A 418 1.39 2.78 -6.45
N VAL A 419 1.96 2.85 -5.24
CA VAL A 419 1.24 2.51 -3.99
C VAL A 419 0.02 3.43 -3.82
N ALA A 420 0.15 4.73 -4.09
CA ALA A 420 -0.98 5.66 -4.01
C ALA A 420 -2.09 5.33 -5.01
N ILE A 421 -1.74 4.93 -6.25
CA ILE A 421 -2.71 4.45 -7.25
C ILE A 421 -3.48 3.24 -6.70
N VAL A 422 -2.80 2.24 -6.14
CA VAL A 422 -3.46 1.03 -5.59
C VAL A 422 -4.43 1.39 -4.45
N LEU A 423 -3.97 2.23 -3.51
CA LEU A 423 -4.76 2.61 -2.34
C LEU A 423 -5.96 3.50 -2.72
N ALA A 424 -5.78 4.38 -3.72
CA ALA A 424 -6.84 5.21 -4.26
C ALA A 424 -7.87 4.38 -5.03
N ASP A 425 -7.45 3.44 -5.88
CA ASP A 425 -8.34 2.55 -6.65
C ASP A 425 -9.23 1.70 -5.73
N HIS A 426 -8.67 1.20 -4.62
CA HIS A 426 -9.43 0.48 -3.58
C HIS A 426 -10.25 1.41 -2.67
N GLY A 427 -10.05 2.72 -2.73
CA GLY A 427 -10.76 3.71 -1.92
C GLY A 427 -10.48 3.59 -0.41
N VAL A 428 -9.27 3.21 -0.02
CA VAL A 428 -8.88 2.97 1.39
C VAL A 428 -8.16 4.15 2.04
N LEU A 429 -7.79 5.19 1.27
CA LEU A 429 -6.98 6.32 1.77
C LEU A 429 -7.63 7.08 2.94
N LYS A 430 -8.96 6.98 3.11
CA LYS A 430 -9.72 7.57 4.22
C LYS A 430 -9.66 6.78 5.53
N GLU A 431 -9.37 5.49 5.50
CA GLU A 431 -9.47 4.59 6.68
C GLU A 431 -8.30 4.78 7.67
N GLY A 432 -7.36 5.67 7.35
CA GLY A 432 -6.14 5.98 8.11
C GLY A 432 -6.02 7.40 8.65
N THR A 433 -6.99 8.28 8.39
CA THR A 433 -6.99 9.65 8.94
C THR A 433 -7.50 9.59 10.38
N GLY A 434 -6.63 9.25 11.33
CA GLY A 434 -6.97 9.27 12.76
C GLY A 434 -7.49 10.63 13.21
N ALA A 435 -8.23 10.68 14.32
CA ALA A 435 -8.87 11.89 14.86
C ALA A 435 -7.92 13.08 15.20
N GLY A 436 -6.60 12.93 15.01
CA GLY A 436 -5.59 13.98 15.15
C GLY A 436 -4.82 14.32 13.86
N SER A 437 -5.25 13.82 12.70
CA SER A 437 -4.67 14.20 11.41
C SER A 437 -4.98 15.68 11.12
N LYS A 438 -3.94 16.47 10.82
CA LYS A 438 -4.09 17.85 10.30
C LYS A 438 -4.78 17.90 8.93
N PHE A 439 -4.94 16.74 8.29
CA PHE A 439 -5.49 16.57 6.95
C PHE A 439 -6.84 15.87 7.04
N GLY A 440 -7.88 16.48 6.47
CA GLY A 440 -9.20 15.91 6.32
C GLY A 440 -9.25 14.81 5.27
N VAL A 441 -10.40 14.13 5.19
CA VAL A 441 -10.63 13.01 4.24
C VAL A 441 -10.48 13.43 2.77
N MET A 442 -10.88 14.66 2.42
CA MET A 442 -10.69 15.20 1.06
C MET A 442 -9.22 15.50 0.76
N ASP A 443 -8.43 15.82 1.78
CA ASP A 443 -7.01 16.14 1.60
C ASP A 443 -6.21 14.89 1.21
N ALA A 444 -6.57 13.71 1.73
CA ALA A 444 -5.82 12.47 1.44
C ALA A 444 -5.89 12.04 -0.03
N TYR A 445 -7.08 12.10 -0.65
CA TYR A 445 -7.23 11.78 -2.09
C TYR A 445 -6.67 12.89 -2.97
N ALA A 446 -6.77 14.15 -2.55
CA ALA A 446 -6.18 15.27 -3.28
C ALA A 446 -4.65 15.18 -3.29
N GLU A 447 -4.02 14.86 -2.15
CA GLU A 447 -2.57 14.65 -2.05
C GLU A 447 -2.10 13.46 -2.91
N ALA A 448 -2.81 12.32 -2.84
CA ALA A 448 -2.50 11.18 -3.69
C ALA A 448 -2.63 11.54 -5.19
N SER A 449 -3.68 12.25 -5.58
CA SER A 449 -3.87 12.74 -6.95
C SER A 449 -2.76 13.70 -7.38
N SER A 450 -2.36 14.63 -6.52
CA SER A 450 -1.29 15.59 -6.79
C SER A 450 0.04 14.87 -7.07
N MET A 451 0.37 13.86 -6.27
CA MET A 451 1.57 13.04 -6.47
C MET A 451 1.53 12.25 -7.79
N ILE A 452 0.38 11.66 -8.13
CA ILE A 452 0.20 10.94 -9.40
C ILE A 452 0.32 11.90 -10.59
N HIS A 453 -0.29 13.09 -10.49
CA HIS A 453 -0.19 14.14 -11.50
C HIS A 453 1.25 14.60 -11.69
N GLN A 454 1.96 14.93 -10.61
CA GLN A 454 3.36 15.37 -10.67
C GLN A 454 4.25 14.31 -11.33
N TYR A 455 4.03 13.03 -11.03
CA TYR A 455 4.73 11.93 -11.69
C TYR A 455 4.38 11.84 -13.19
N GLY A 456 3.09 11.93 -13.55
CA GLY A 456 2.65 11.95 -14.95
C GLY A 456 3.21 13.13 -15.76
N SER A 457 3.32 14.31 -15.13
CA SER A 457 3.85 15.52 -15.78
C SER A 457 5.33 15.37 -16.15
N SER A 458 6.09 14.50 -15.47
CA SER A 458 7.45 14.16 -15.89
C SER A 458 7.50 13.51 -17.29
N TYR A 459 6.53 12.66 -17.63
CA TYR A 459 6.40 12.10 -18.98
C TYR A 459 5.97 13.15 -20.01
N LEU A 460 5.12 14.10 -19.59
CA LEU A 460 4.74 15.24 -20.43
C LEU A 460 5.98 16.07 -20.82
N HIS A 461 6.90 16.31 -19.88
CA HIS A 461 8.15 17.01 -20.12
C HIS A 461 9.13 16.22 -21.01
N LEU A 462 9.07 14.89 -20.98
CA LEU A 462 9.84 14.00 -21.85
C LEU A 462 9.21 13.81 -23.25
N GLY A 463 8.04 14.41 -23.51
CA GLY A 463 7.31 14.30 -24.78
C GLY A 463 6.48 13.02 -24.93
N ASP A 464 6.40 12.16 -23.90
CA ASP A 464 5.55 10.98 -23.89
C ASP A 464 4.13 11.34 -23.44
N LEU A 465 3.38 11.94 -24.37
CA LEU A 465 1.99 12.34 -24.16
C LEU A 465 1.09 11.15 -23.82
N SER A 466 1.41 9.96 -24.34
CA SER A 466 0.64 8.75 -24.08
C SER A 466 0.76 8.34 -22.62
N MET A 467 1.97 8.23 -22.08
CA MET A 467 2.15 7.87 -20.67
C MET A 467 1.62 8.97 -19.74
N ALA A 468 1.81 10.24 -20.08
CA ALA A 468 1.25 11.35 -19.31
C ALA A 468 -0.28 11.22 -19.16
N LEU A 469 -0.99 10.91 -20.24
CA LEU A 469 -2.44 10.72 -20.22
C LEU A 469 -2.87 9.56 -19.30
N GLU A 470 -2.14 8.44 -19.31
CA GLU A 470 -2.45 7.28 -18.46
C GLU A 470 -2.39 7.63 -16.97
N TYR A 471 -1.37 8.38 -16.55
CA TYR A 471 -1.24 8.87 -15.17
C TYR A 471 -2.25 9.98 -14.85
N TYR A 472 -2.56 10.86 -15.80
CA TYR A 472 -3.56 11.91 -15.59
C TYR A 472 -4.96 11.33 -15.38
N ALA A 473 -5.29 10.24 -16.10
CA ALA A 473 -6.52 9.49 -15.87
C ALA A 473 -6.57 8.89 -14.45
N GLN A 474 -5.46 8.34 -13.97
CA GLN A 474 -5.36 7.82 -12.60
C GLN A 474 -5.42 8.92 -11.53
N ALA A 475 -4.81 10.08 -11.75
CA ALA A 475 -4.91 11.23 -10.84
C ALA A 475 -6.37 11.70 -10.71
N ALA A 476 -7.07 11.89 -11.84
CA ALA A 476 -8.49 12.23 -11.84
C ALA A 476 -9.36 11.13 -11.20
N ALA A 477 -9.03 9.85 -11.42
CA ALA A 477 -9.71 8.74 -10.79
C ALA A 477 -9.53 8.73 -9.26
N ALA A 478 -8.34 9.08 -8.75
CA ALA A 478 -8.06 9.10 -7.32
C ALA A 478 -9.01 10.04 -6.56
N VAL A 479 -9.14 11.30 -6.98
CA VAL A 479 -10.15 12.24 -6.41
C VAL A 479 -11.58 11.83 -6.74
N GLY A 480 -11.78 11.09 -7.83
CA GLY A 480 -13.08 10.59 -8.28
C GLY A 480 -13.64 9.39 -7.51
N GLY A 481 -12.96 8.88 -6.48
CA GLY A 481 -13.36 7.65 -5.77
C GLY A 481 -12.78 6.36 -6.35
N GLY A 482 -11.62 6.44 -7.02
CA GLY A 482 -10.85 5.30 -7.49
C GLY A 482 -11.60 4.49 -8.53
N ARG A 483 -11.71 3.17 -8.30
CA ARG A 483 -12.43 2.23 -9.19
C ARG A 483 -13.86 2.65 -9.48
N LEU A 484 -14.56 3.22 -8.51
CA LEU A 484 -15.97 3.62 -8.68
C LEU A 484 -16.14 4.73 -9.72
N SER A 485 -15.11 5.57 -9.86
CA SER A 485 -15.09 6.70 -10.79
C SER A 485 -15.12 6.27 -12.26
N TRP A 486 -14.50 5.14 -12.57
CA TRP A 486 -14.46 4.55 -13.92
C TRP A 486 -15.80 3.92 -14.33
N THR A 487 -16.60 3.49 -13.36
CA THR A 487 -17.88 2.79 -13.61
C THR A 487 -19.10 3.71 -13.49
N GLY A 488 -18.89 5.01 -13.26
CA GLY A 488 -19.96 5.98 -13.01
C GLY A 488 -20.71 5.78 -11.68
N ARG A 489 -20.19 4.94 -10.78
CA ARG A 489 -20.82 4.61 -9.48
C ARG A 489 -20.34 5.49 -8.31
N ALA A 490 -19.44 6.43 -8.58
CA ALA A 490 -19.01 7.42 -7.60
C ALA A 490 -20.16 8.37 -7.23
N ASN A 491 -20.08 9.00 -6.05
CA ASN A 491 -21.09 9.98 -5.63
C ASN A 491 -20.98 11.28 -6.45
N ALA A 492 -21.99 12.14 -6.39
CA ALA A 492 -22.07 13.35 -7.21
C ALA A 492 -20.87 14.30 -7.01
N ASP A 493 -20.41 14.47 -5.77
CA ASP A 493 -19.25 15.30 -5.45
C ASP A 493 -17.95 14.75 -6.04
N GLN A 494 -17.74 13.43 -5.91
CA GLN A 494 -16.58 12.73 -6.49
C GLN A 494 -16.60 12.80 -8.02
N GLN A 495 -17.76 12.63 -8.66
CA GLN A 495 -17.91 12.76 -10.11
C GLN A 495 -17.57 14.19 -10.57
N ARG A 496 -18.02 15.20 -9.82
CA ARG A 496 -17.68 16.60 -10.08
C ARG A 496 -16.18 16.85 -9.93
N GLN A 497 -15.56 16.39 -8.84
CA GLN A 497 -14.12 16.53 -8.60
C GLN A 497 -13.29 15.84 -9.69
N ARG A 498 -13.64 14.61 -10.08
CA ARG A 498 -13.00 13.91 -11.22
C ARG A 498 -13.09 14.73 -12.48
N SER A 499 -14.27 15.24 -12.81
CA SER A 499 -14.50 15.98 -14.06
C SER A 499 -13.70 17.29 -14.10
N LEU A 500 -13.61 18.00 -12.98
CA LEU A 500 -12.79 19.20 -12.86
C LEU A 500 -11.29 18.89 -13.02
N MET A 501 -10.80 17.87 -12.32
CA MET A 501 -9.40 17.43 -12.40
C MET A 501 -9.06 16.98 -13.81
N LEU A 502 -9.88 16.13 -14.43
CA LEU A 502 -9.64 15.64 -15.78
C LEU A 502 -9.60 16.79 -16.80
N LYS A 503 -10.51 17.76 -16.72
CA LYS A 503 -10.49 18.95 -17.58
C LYS A 503 -9.20 19.76 -17.43
N GLN A 504 -8.74 19.97 -16.21
CA GLN A 504 -7.49 20.68 -15.94
C GLN A 504 -6.29 19.94 -16.53
N LEU A 505 -6.20 18.64 -16.30
CA LEU A 505 -5.09 17.79 -16.74
C LEU A 505 -5.05 17.64 -18.28
N LEU A 506 -6.22 17.47 -18.92
CA LEU A 506 -6.30 17.44 -20.38
C LEU A 506 -5.92 18.78 -21.01
N MET A 507 -6.29 19.90 -20.38
CA MET A 507 -5.89 21.23 -20.85
C MET A 507 -4.37 21.38 -20.82
N GLU A 508 -3.70 20.90 -19.77
CA GLU A 508 -2.23 20.90 -19.68
C GLU A 508 -1.59 20.10 -20.83
N LEU A 509 -2.19 18.96 -21.21
CA LEU A 509 -1.71 18.12 -22.32
C LEU A 509 -1.94 18.79 -23.68
N LEU A 510 -3.12 19.38 -23.91
CA LEU A 510 -3.48 20.04 -25.16
C LEU A 510 -2.68 21.32 -25.44
N LEU A 511 -2.20 22.00 -24.39
CA LEU A 511 -1.38 23.20 -24.51
C LEU A 511 0.08 22.90 -24.92
N ARG A 512 0.51 21.63 -24.95
CA ARG A 512 1.85 21.23 -25.40
C ARG A 512 1.91 21.05 -26.92
N ASP A 513 3.11 21.20 -27.46
CA ASP A 513 3.40 20.93 -28.86
C ASP A 513 3.06 19.47 -29.21
N GLY A 514 2.25 19.28 -30.26
CA GLY A 514 1.73 17.97 -30.65
C GLY A 514 0.56 17.44 -29.82
N GLY A 515 0.15 18.11 -28.74
CA GLY A 515 -0.96 17.69 -27.87
C GLY A 515 -2.30 17.57 -28.60
N ILE A 516 -2.61 18.54 -29.46
CA ILE A 516 -3.84 18.54 -30.27
C ILE A 516 -3.80 17.43 -31.33
N CYS A 517 -2.68 17.25 -32.02
CA CYS A 517 -2.51 16.17 -32.99
C CYS A 517 -2.64 14.80 -32.32
N PHE A 518 -2.06 14.63 -31.13
CA PHE A 518 -2.19 13.41 -30.34
C PHE A 518 -3.65 13.11 -29.95
N TYR A 519 -4.40 14.14 -29.52
CA TYR A 519 -5.81 13.99 -29.17
C TYR A 519 -6.66 13.59 -30.38
N LEU A 520 -6.47 14.26 -31.53
CA LEU A 520 -7.17 13.94 -32.77
C LEU A 520 -6.86 12.53 -33.27
N VAL A 521 -5.61 12.06 -33.13
CA VAL A 521 -5.23 10.68 -33.50
C VAL A 521 -5.91 9.65 -32.57
N GLN A 522 -6.04 9.94 -31.28
CA GLN A 522 -6.75 9.06 -30.33
C GLN A 522 -8.26 8.94 -30.68
N GLU A 523 -8.91 10.04 -31.05
CA GLU A 523 -10.31 10.03 -31.50
C GLU A 523 -10.49 9.21 -32.79
N VAL A 524 -9.60 9.39 -33.77
CA VAL A 524 -9.65 8.64 -35.05
C VAL A 524 -9.40 7.14 -34.85
N GLN A 525 -8.59 6.75 -33.85
CA GLN A 525 -8.35 5.34 -33.50
C GLN A 525 -9.45 4.71 -32.63
N GLY A 526 -10.54 5.42 -32.34
CA GLY A 526 -11.69 4.87 -31.61
C GLY A 526 -11.47 4.69 -30.11
N LYS A 527 -10.37 5.23 -29.54
CA LYS A 527 -10.23 5.38 -28.09
C LYS A 527 -11.04 6.59 -27.66
N LYS A 528 -12.30 6.36 -27.27
CA LYS A 528 -13.15 7.43 -26.73
C LYS A 528 -12.58 7.89 -25.39
N VAL A 529 -11.94 9.05 -25.38
CA VAL A 529 -11.63 9.78 -24.15
C VAL A 529 -12.97 10.33 -23.60
N ASN A 530 -13.68 9.52 -22.81
CA ASN A 530 -14.94 9.90 -22.16
C ASN A 530 -14.78 10.04 -20.64
#